data_AF-A0A8C1LGS7-F1
#
_entry.id   AF-A0A8C1LGS7-F1
#
_cell.length_a   1.000
_cell.length_b   1.000
_cell.length_c   1.000
_cell.angle_alpha   90.00
_cell.angle_beta   90.00
_cell.angle_gamma   90.00
#
_symmetry.space_group_name_H-M   'P 1'
#
loop_
_entity.id
_entity.type
_entity.pdbx_description
1 polymer ?
#
loop_
_entity_poly.entity_id
_entity_poly.type
_entity_poly.pdbx_seq_one_letter_code
_entity_poly.pdbx_strand_id
1 'polypeptide(L)'
;GRIIYFSNRLSDCSITEEGYKALSSALRSNPSHLIELDLTGNDPGPSGLKQLSDLLQDPNCQLKTLRFLGPAADEGCQYVTGIVGKNPLLLRELNLRGRKLGDTGVNQFAALLQDKHCTLNTLSLCECSITEKQCLILTSALKSNPSHLRELNLSCNELLGDSGVKNLSDLLMNTQFKLEKLHLCGCSITEKQCLILTSALKSSPSHLRELNLSWNKLLGDSGVNYLCDILKDSHCKLERLR
;
A
#
# COMPACT_ATOMS: atom_id res chain seq x y z
N GLY A 1 -17.18 -43.85 6.61
CA GLY A 1 -17.83 -42.75 7.34
C GLY A 1 -17.86 -41.53 6.44
N ARG A 2 -19.01 -40.88 6.28
CA ARG A 2 -19.12 -39.64 5.51
C ARG A 2 -18.35 -38.55 6.27
N ILE A 3 -17.23 -38.10 5.73
CA ILE A 3 -16.62 -36.83 6.14
C ILE A 3 -17.58 -35.76 5.63
N ILE A 4 -18.44 -35.25 6.52
CA ILE A 4 -19.22 -34.06 6.23
C ILE A 4 -18.23 -32.91 6.29
N TYR A 5 -17.85 -32.38 5.13
CA TYR A 5 -17.16 -31.11 5.04
C TYR A 5 -18.15 -30.02 5.49
N PHE A 6 -18.19 -29.73 6.79
CA PHE A 6 -18.65 -28.42 7.23
C PHE A 6 -17.61 -27.41 6.75
N SER A 7 -17.76 -26.96 5.50
CA SER A 7 -17.17 -25.72 5.05
C SER A 7 -17.83 -24.64 5.91
N ASN A 8 -17.21 -24.32 7.06
CA ASN A 8 -17.63 -23.22 7.93
C ASN A 8 -17.28 -21.91 7.23
N ARG A 9 -18.09 -21.59 6.22
CA ARG A 9 -18.09 -20.32 5.52
C ARG A 9 -18.90 -19.36 6.37
N LEU A 10 -18.18 -18.49 7.06
CA LEU A 10 -18.73 -17.30 7.68
C LEU A 10 -18.39 -16.07 6.82
N SER A 11 -18.24 -16.26 5.50
CA SER A 11 -17.97 -15.19 4.54
C SER A 11 -19.16 -14.23 4.47
N ASP A 12 -18.88 -12.93 4.34
CA ASP A 12 -19.89 -11.87 4.22
C ASP A 12 -20.95 -11.87 5.34
N CYS A 13 -20.59 -12.34 6.53
CA CYS A 13 -21.49 -12.47 7.69
C CYS A 13 -21.52 -11.23 8.58
N SER A 14 -21.01 -10.08 8.10
CA SER A 14 -20.88 -8.83 8.88
C SER A 14 -20.13 -9.01 10.21
N ILE A 15 -19.16 -9.93 10.25
CA ILE A 15 -18.33 -10.17 11.42
C ILE A 15 -17.38 -8.98 11.59
N THR A 16 -17.44 -8.36 12.76
CA THR A 16 -16.59 -7.23 13.15
C THR A 16 -15.37 -7.71 13.95
N GLU A 17 -14.50 -6.77 14.31
CA GLU A 17 -13.33 -7.01 15.16
C GLU A 17 -13.63 -7.87 16.40
N GLU A 18 -14.76 -7.62 17.09
CA GLU A 18 -15.16 -8.40 18.27
C GLU A 18 -15.47 -9.87 17.94
N GLY A 19 -16.08 -10.12 16.77
CA GLY A 19 -16.34 -11.48 16.32
C GLY A 19 -15.04 -12.23 15.99
N TYR A 20 -14.06 -11.57 15.38
CA TYR A 20 -12.73 -12.15 15.14
C TYR A 20 -11.98 -12.45 16.44
N LYS A 21 -12.08 -11.59 17.46
CA LYS A 21 -11.53 -11.85 18.80
C LYS A 21 -12.19 -13.06 19.44
N ALA A 22 -13.52 -13.13 19.41
CA ALA A 22 -14.27 -14.24 19.98
C ALA A 22 -13.91 -15.57 19.28
N LEU A 23 -13.84 -15.57 17.95
CA LEU A 23 -13.39 -16.73 17.16
C LEU A 23 -11.96 -17.14 17.54
N SER A 24 -11.03 -16.19 17.61
CA SER A 24 -9.64 -16.47 17.98
C SER A 24 -9.53 -17.07 19.39
N SER A 25 -10.28 -16.52 20.35
CA SER A 25 -10.34 -17.04 21.73
C SER A 25 -10.92 -18.45 21.78
N ALA A 26 -12.00 -18.72 21.03
CA ALA A 26 -12.64 -20.03 20.98
C ALA A 26 -11.70 -21.09 20.38
N LEU A 27 -11.00 -20.75 19.29
CA LEU A 27 -10.05 -21.63 18.60
C LEU A 27 -8.79 -21.95 19.42
N ARG A 28 -8.37 -21.04 20.32
CA ARG A 28 -7.32 -21.33 21.31
C ARG A 28 -7.79 -22.20 22.46
N SER A 29 -9.00 -21.93 22.96
CA SER A 29 -9.51 -22.56 24.20
C SER A 29 -9.82 -24.05 24.02
N ASN A 30 -10.17 -24.45 22.80
CA ASN A 30 -10.36 -25.84 22.43
C ASN A 30 -9.66 -26.05 21.09
N PRO A 31 -8.63 -26.93 20.99
CA PRO A 31 -8.02 -27.28 19.71
C PRO A 31 -9.08 -27.95 18.84
N SER A 32 -9.83 -27.10 18.14
CA SER A 32 -11.04 -27.51 17.46
C SER A 32 -10.70 -28.49 16.34
N HIS A 33 -11.63 -29.37 15.98
CA HIS A 33 -11.53 -30.14 14.75
C HIS A 33 -11.67 -29.27 13.48
N LEU A 34 -11.72 -27.93 13.64
CA LEU A 34 -11.81 -27.00 12.53
C LEU A 34 -10.46 -26.94 11.81
N ILE A 35 -10.47 -27.43 10.58
CA ILE A 35 -9.28 -27.44 9.71
C ILE A 35 -9.34 -26.26 8.74
N GLU A 36 -10.55 -25.83 8.35
CA GLU A 36 -10.79 -24.78 7.37
C GLU A 36 -11.81 -23.77 7.88
N LEU A 37 -11.50 -22.48 7.75
CA LEU A 37 -12.38 -21.36 8.10
C LEU A 37 -12.29 -20.27 7.03
N ASP A 38 -13.44 -19.85 6.52
CA ASP A 38 -13.54 -18.77 5.55
C ASP A 38 -14.32 -17.60 6.18
N LEU A 39 -13.62 -16.49 6.37
CA LEU A 39 -14.06 -15.21 6.93
C LEU A 39 -13.96 -14.08 5.89
N THR A 40 -13.82 -14.40 4.61
CA THR A 40 -13.74 -13.38 3.55
C THR A 40 -14.95 -12.44 3.56
N GLY A 41 -14.74 -11.19 3.16
CA GLY A 41 -15.82 -10.18 3.11
C GLY A 41 -16.16 -9.52 4.46
N ASN A 42 -15.63 -10.03 5.57
CA ASN A 42 -15.83 -9.43 6.89
C ASN A 42 -14.81 -8.32 7.22
N ASP A 43 -14.79 -7.83 8.47
CA ASP A 43 -13.79 -6.87 8.95
C ASP A 43 -13.15 -7.31 10.28
N PRO A 44 -11.89 -7.78 10.27
CA PRO A 44 -11.20 -8.20 11.47
C PRO A 44 -10.81 -7.04 12.39
N GLY A 45 -10.79 -5.80 11.89
CA GLY A 45 -10.16 -4.67 12.58
C GLY A 45 -8.69 -4.93 12.96
N PRO A 46 -7.98 -3.93 13.51
CA PRO A 46 -6.55 -4.09 13.81
C PRO A 46 -6.27 -5.17 14.86
N SER A 47 -7.08 -5.25 15.91
CA SER A 47 -6.78 -6.14 17.02
C SER A 47 -7.36 -7.56 16.83
N GLY A 48 -8.48 -7.71 16.12
CA GLY A 48 -8.97 -9.02 15.70
C GLY A 48 -8.01 -9.67 14.69
N LEU A 49 -7.48 -8.88 13.74
CA LEU A 49 -6.43 -9.34 12.81
C LEU A 49 -5.16 -9.79 13.56
N LYS A 50 -4.75 -9.04 14.59
CA LYS A 50 -3.61 -9.43 15.43
C LYS A 50 -3.86 -10.77 16.12
N GLN A 51 -5.00 -10.94 16.79
CA GLN A 51 -5.32 -12.19 17.48
C GLN A 51 -5.39 -13.39 16.53
N LEU A 52 -5.91 -13.16 15.32
CA LEU A 52 -5.98 -14.14 14.25
C LEU A 52 -4.58 -14.51 13.74
N SER A 53 -3.71 -13.52 13.53
CA SER A 53 -2.31 -13.75 13.15
C SER A 53 -1.56 -14.50 14.23
N ASP A 54 -1.74 -14.14 15.51
CA ASP A 54 -1.14 -14.82 16.66
C ASP A 54 -1.68 -16.25 16.80
N LEU A 55 -2.91 -16.54 16.35
CA LEU A 55 -3.51 -17.87 16.40
C LEU A 55 -2.84 -18.78 15.35
N LEU A 56 -2.54 -18.25 14.16
CA LEU A 56 -1.84 -18.99 13.10
C LEU A 56 -0.38 -19.33 13.46
N GLN A 57 0.22 -18.59 14.39
CA GLN A 57 1.56 -18.88 14.91
C GLN A 57 1.53 -19.83 16.13
N ASP A 58 0.35 -20.14 16.67
CA ASP A 58 0.22 -21.04 17.82
C ASP A 58 0.43 -22.50 17.38
N PRO A 59 1.41 -23.22 17.94
CA PRO A 59 1.67 -24.60 17.56
C PRO A 59 0.53 -25.57 17.89
N ASN A 60 -0.40 -25.17 18.77
CA ASN A 60 -1.58 -25.97 19.09
C ASN A 60 -2.75 -25.75 18.12
N CYS A 61 -2.66 -24.73 17.26
CA CYS A 61 -3.69 -24.41 16.29
C CYS A 61 -3.80 -25.52 15.23
N GLN A 62 -5.00 -26.09 15.08
CA GLN A 62 -5.28 -27.16 14.12
C GLN A 62 -5.76 -26.65 12.76
N LEU A 63 -6.01 -25.35 12.63
CA LEU A 63 -6.43 -24.73 11.37
C LEU A 63 -5.31 -24.82 10.34
N LYS A 64 -5.62 -25.46 9.21
CA LYS A 64 -4.73 -25.53 8.04
C LYS A 64 -5.04 -24.44 7.03
N THR A 65 -6.32 -24.07 6.91
CA THR A 65 -6.78 -23.08 5.93
C THR A 65 -7.59 -22.02 6.65
N LEU A 66 -7.12 -20.77 6.60
CA LEU A 66 -7.87 -19.61 7.06
C LEU A 66 -7.90 -18.57 5.94
N ARG A 67 -9.09 -18.19 5.48
CA ARG A 67 -9.26 -17.16 4.45
C ARG A 67 -9.98 -15.98 5.07
N PHE A 68 -9.44 -14.79 4.90
CA PHE A 68 -10.12 -13.54 5.24
C PHE A 68 -9.84 -12.43 4.20
N LEU A 69 -8.76 -12.57 3.44
CA LEU A 69 -8.46 -11.79 2.24
C LEU A 69 -9.03 -12.46 0.99
N GLY A 70 -9.28 -11.66 -0.06
CA GLY A 70 -9.51 -12.20 -1.40
C GLY A 70 -8.27 -12.93 -1.93
N PRO A 71 -8.39 -13.90 -2.86
CA PRO A 71 -7.26 -14.74 -3.28
C PRO A 71 -6.02 -13.96 -3.75
N ALA A 72 -6.21 -12.92 -4.56
CA ALA A 72 -5.09 -12.11 -5.05
C ALA A 72 -4.41 -11.28 -3.94
N ALA A 73 -5.20 -10.78 -2.98
CA ALA A 73 -4.67 -10.05 -1.83
C ALA A 73 -3.95 -11.00 -0.85
N ASP A 74 -4.42 -12.24 -0.70
CA ASP A 74 -3.76 -13.29 0.08
C ASP A 74 -2.39 -13.66 -0.51
N GLU A 75 -2.34 -13.90 -1.83
CA GLU A 75 -1.07 -14.11 -2.54
C GLU A 75 -0.11 -12.92 -2.37
N GLY A 76 -0.64 -11.69 -2.47
CA GLY A 76 0.12 -10.47 -2.20
C GLY A 76 0.65 -10.37 -0.76
N CYS A 77 -0.19 -10.72 0.21
CA CYS A 77 0.17 -10.74 1.63
C CYS A 77 1.29 -11.75 1.90
N GLN A 78 1.19 -12.96 1.35
CA GLN A 78 2.20 -14.01 1.46
C GLN A 78 3.51 -13.60 0.79
N TYR A 79 3.44 -13.02 -0.42
CA TYR A 79 4.63 -12.51 -1.13
C TYR A 79 5.39 -11.48 -0.29
N VAL A 80 4.68 -10.46 0.22
CA VAL A 80 5.33 -9.43 1.06
C VAL A 80 5.82 -10.01 2.38
N THR A 81 5.06 -10.91 3.02
CA THR A 81 5.50 -11.61 4.24
C THR A 81 6.80 -12.36 4.00
N GLY A 82 6.97 -13.02 2.85
CA GLY A 82 8.22 -13.68 2.47
C GLY A 82 9.43 -12.73 2.35
N ILE A 83 9.19 -11.45 2.06
CA ILE A 83 10.25 -10.43 1.95
C ILE A 83 10.60 -9.83 3.32
N VAL A 84 9.59 -9.52 4.14
CA VAL A 84 9.77 -8.75 5.39
C VAL A 84 9.70 -9.60 6.67
N GLY A 85 9.33 -10.87 6.57
CA GLY A 85 9.24 -11.82 7.68
C GLY A 85 8.12 -11.55 8.68
N LYS A 86 7.19 -10.66 8.35
CA LYS A 86 6.07 -10.24 9.20
C LYS A 86 4.81 -10.04 8.37
N ASN A 87 3.65 -10.23 8.98
CA ASN A 87 2.36 -9.97 8.35
C ASN A 87 2.24 -8.47 7.99
N PRO A 88 2.17 -8.09 6.70
CA PRO A 88 2.16 -6.69 6.27
C PRO A 88 0.90 -5.94 6.71
N LEU A 89 -0.21 -6.65 6.97
CA LEU A 89 -1.46 -6.03 7.42
C LEU A 89 -1.39 -5.52 8.87
N LEU A 90 -0.37 -5.93 9.63
CA LEU A 90 -0.09 -5.44 10.99
C LEU A 90 0.90 -4.26 10.99
N LEU A 91 1.44 -3.88 9.83
CA LEU A 91 2.44 -2.82 9.71
C LEU A 91 1.75 -1.47 9.41
N ARG A 92 2.31 -0.40 9.99
CA ARG A 92 2.02 0.99 9.54
C ARG A 92 3.04 1.50 8.54
N GLU A 93 4.23 0.93 8.57
CA GLU A 93 5.34 1.30 7.70
C GLU A 93 5.88 0.06 7.02
N LEU A 94 5.95 0.11 5.68
CA LEU A 94 6.50 -0.96 4.87
C LEU A 94 7.68 -0.42 4.07
N ASN A 95 8.86 -0.99 4.31
CA ASN A 95 10.07 -0.65 3.60
C ASN A 95 10.55 -1.85 2.77
N LEU A 96 10.48 -1.71 1.45
CA LEU A 96 10.95 -2.68 0.48
C LEU A 96 12.21 -2.19 -0.25
N ARG A 97 12.94 -1.21 0.32
CA ARG A 97 14.09 -0.57 -0.32
C ARG A 97 15.08 -1.59 -0.90
N GLY A 98 15.52 -1.34 -2.13
CA GLY A 98 16.52 -2.16 -2.82
C GLY A 98 16.01 -3.54 -3.26
N ARG A 99 14.72 -3.84 -3.11
CA ARG A 99 14.14 -5.13 -3.53
C ARG A 99 13.68 -5.03 -4.98
N LYS A 100 14.23 -5.89 -5.83
CA LYS A 100 13.75 -6.05 -7.21
C LYS A 100 12.49 -6.91 -7.22
N LEU A 101 11.33 -6.27 -7.23
CA LEU A 101 10.03 -6.96 -7.19
C LEU A 101 9.70 -7.68 -8.50
N GLY A 102 10.14 -7.12 -9.64
CA GLY A 102 9.74 -7.58 -10.97
C GLY A 102 8.23 -7.39 -11.23
N ASP A 103 7.78 -7.71 -12.44
CA ASP A 103 6.37 -7.50 -12.82
C ASP A 103 5.41 -8.34 -11.97
N THR A 104 5.75 -9.61 -11.72
CA THR A 104 4.93 -10.50 -10.89
C THR A 104 4.83 -9.99 -9.45
N GLY A 105 5.96 -9.61 -8.84
CA GLY A 105 5.97 -9.11 -7.46
C GLY A 105 5.23 -7.78 -7.31
N VAL A 106 5.33 -6.89 -8.30
CA VAL A 106 4.55 -5.65 -8.31
C VAL A 106 3.05 -5.94 -8.42
N ASN A 107 2.62 -6.89 -9.27
CA ASN A 107 1.20 -7.27 -9.37
C ASN A 107 0.67 -7.85 -8.05
N GLN A 108 1.42 -8.75 -7.42
CA GLN A 108 1.06 -9.33 -6.13
C GLN A 108 0.98 -8.26 -5.04
N PHE A 109 1.98 -7.38 -4.97
CA PHE A 109 1.96 -6.29 -4.00
C PHE A 109 0.82 -5.28 -4.26
N ALA A 110 0.52 -4.99 -5.52
CA ALA A 110 -0.59 -4.12 -5.89
C ALA A 110 -1.96 -4.73 -5.52
N ALA A 111 -2.13 -6.04 -5.65
CA ALA A 111 -3.34 -6.72 -5.18
C ALA A 111 -3.52 -6.60 -3.66
N LEU A 112 -2.43 -6.69 -2.88
CA LEU A 112 -2.46 -6.41 -1.45
C LEU A 112 -2.83 -4.95 -1.14
N LEU A 113 -2.24 -3.99 -1.86
CA LEU A 113 -2.53 -2.56 -1.66
C LEU A 113 -3.99 -2.19 -1.96
N GLN A 114 -4.63 -2.89 -2.92
CA GLN A 114 -6.05 -2.69 -3.26
C GLN A 114 -7.01 -3.19 -2.19
N ASP A 115 -6.56 -4.12 -1.34
CA ASP A 115 -7.41 -4.70 -0.30
C ASP A 115 -7.64 -3.69 0.83
N LYS A 116 -8.91 -3.58 1.28
CA LYS A 116 -9.33 -2.65 2.34
C LYS A 116 -8.62 -2.88 3.68
N HIS A 117 -8.11 -4.09 3.93
CA HIS A 117 -7.40 -4.41 5.15
C HIS A 117 -5.95 -3.91 5.13
N CYS A 118 -5.41 -3.54 3.96
CA CYS A 118 -4.10 -2.91 3.87
C CYS A 118 -4.19 -1.44 4.29
N THR A 119 -3.64 -1.11 5.47
CA THR A 119 -3.78 0.22 6.07
C THR A 119 -2.43 0.90 6.34
N LEU A 120 -1.47 0.69 5.44
CA LEU A 120 -0.13 1.30 5.50
C LEU A 120 -0.22 2.82 5.49
N ASN A 121 0.55 3.47 6.38
CA ASN A 121 0.75 4.91 6.38
C ASN A 121 2.00 5.33 5.61
N THR A 122 3.05 4.51 5.67
CA THR A 122 4.33 4.79 5.00
C THR A 122 4.72 3.63 4.10
N LEU A 123 5.04 3.93 2.84
CA LEU A 123 5.52 2.97 1.87
C LEU A 123 6.83 3.47 1.24
N SER A 124 7.89 2.69 1.42
CA SER A 124 9.18 2.91 0.76
C SER A 124 9.45 1.82 -0.26
N LEU A 125 9.50 2.23 -1.52
CA LEU A 125 9.93 1.49 -2.71
C LEU A 125 11.21 2.10 -3.29
N CYS A 126 12.01 2.73 -2.45
CA CYS A 126 13.26 3.35 -2.84
C CYS A 126 14.18 2.31 -3.49
N GLU A 127 14.80 2.62 -4.63
CA GLU A 127 15.79 1.74 -5.27
C GLU A 127 15.21 0.36 -5.68
N CYS A 128 13.91 0.28 -5.98
CA CYS A 128 13.25 -0.98 -6.37
C CYS A 128 13.22 -1.22 -7.90
N SER A 129 13.83 -0.34 -8.69
CA SER A 129 13.79 -0.35 -10.17
C SER A 129 12.37 -0.29 -10.74
N ILE A 130 11.50 0.52 -10.13
CA ILE A 130 10.11 0.70 -10.57
C ILE A 130 10.08 1.34 -11.96
N THR A 131 9.48 0.63 -12.93
CA THR A 131 9.29 1.11 -14.31
C THR A 131 8.01 1.92 -14.47
N GLU A 132 7.83 2.58 -15.62
CA GLU A 132 6.58 3.32 -15.91
C GLU A 132 5.34 2.41 -15.81
N LYS A 133 5.42 1.19 -16.35
CA LYS A 133 4.35 0.18 -16.29
C LYS A 133 4.02 -0.22 -14.85
N GLN A 134 5.05 -0.45 -14.04
CA GLN A 134 4.88 -0.82 -12.64
C GLN A 134 4.32 0.35 -11.82
N CYS A 135 4.72 1.58 -12.13
CA CYS A 135 4.17 2.78 -11.52
C CYS A 135 2.66 2.93 -11.80
N LEU A 136 2.20 2.63 -13.02
CA LEU A 136 0.77 2.57 -13.35
C LEU A 136 0.02 1.56 -12.46
N ILE A 137 0.57 0.35 -12.31
CA ILE A 137 -0.04 -0.71 -11.49
C ILE A 137 -0.14 -0.27 -10.02
N LEU A 138 0.95 0.26 -9.46
CA LEU A 138 1.01 0.73 -8.07
C LEU A 138 0.06 1.90 -7.81
N THR A 139 0.07 2.92 -8.68
CA THR A 139 -0.81 4.09 -8.52
C THR A 139 -2.28 3.73 -8.71
N SER A 140 -2.61 2.78 -9.59
CA SER A 140 -3.98 2.27 -9.72
C SER A 140 -4.43 1.57 -8.43
N ALA A 141 -3.55 0.77 -7.82
CA ALA A 141 -3.84 0.13 -6.54
C ALA A 141 -4.08 1.15 -5.41
N LEU A 142 -3.23 2.18 -5.32
CA LEU A 142 -3.38 3.26 -4.35
C LEU A 142 -4.63 4.12 -4.58
N LYS A 143 -5.09 4.27 -5.83
CA LYS A 143 -6.38 4.93 -6.15
C LYS A 143 -7.57 4.14 -5.62
N SER A 144 -7.52 2.80 -5.67
CA SER A 144 -8.59 1.92 -5.20
C SER A 144 -8.73 1.88 -3.67
N ASN A 145 -7.62 2.08 -2.94
CA ASN A 145 -7.60 2.13 -1.47
C ASN A 145 -6.87 3.39 -0.96
N PRO A 146 -7.48 4.59 -1.11
CA PRO A 146 -6.75 5.86 -0.99
C PRO A 146 -6.62 6.41 0.45
N SER A 147 -7.26 5.79 1.44
CA SER A 147 -7.54 6.42 2.74
C SER A 147 -6.34 6.52 3.69
N HIS A 148 -5.37 5.61 3.60
CA HIS A 148 -4.38 5.39 4.68
C HIS A 148 -2.98 5.94 4.43
N LEU A 149 -2.49 5.90 3.18
CA LEU A 149 -1.11 6.27 2.89
C LEU A 149 -0.89 7.78 3.09
N ARG A 150 0.19 8.14 3.77
CA ARG A 150 0.62 9.51 4.07
C ARG A 150 2.03 9.81 3.57
N GLU A 151 2.88 8.79 3.48
CA GLU A 151 4.24 8.94 2.98
C GLU A 151 4.54 7.89 1.92
N LEU A 152 4.98 8.35 0.75
CA LEU A 152 5.40 7.51 -0.37
C LEU A 152 6.83 7.89 -0.77
N ASN A 153 7.73 6.93 -0.66
CA ASN A 153 9.11 7.08 -1.09
C ASN A 153 9.39 6.20 -2.30
N LEU A 154 9.56 6.85 -3.45
CA LEU A 154 9.93 6.24 -4.73
C LEU A 154 11.33 6.69 -5.17
N SER A 155 12.15 7.23 -4.27
CA SER A 155 13.50 7.72 -4.57
C SER A 155 14.37 6.66 -5.26
N CYS A 156 15.34 7.09 -6.05
CA CYS A 156 16.26 6.23 -6.79
C CYS A 156 15.56 5.22 -7.73
N ASN A 157 14.41 5.60 -8.29
CA ASN A 157 13.76 4.85 -9.38
C ASN A 157 13.81 5.67 -10.67
N GLU A 158 14.92 5.54 -11.41
CA GLU A 158 15.18 6.33 -12.63
C GLU A 158 14.29 5.93 -13.83
N LEU A 159 13.55 4.82 -13.73
CA LEU A 159 12.74 4.24 -14.80
C LEU A 159 11.26 4.65 -14.74
N LEU A 160 10.90 5.65 -13.93
CA LEU A 160 9.52 6.16 -13.84
C LEU A 160 9.04 6.78 -15.16
N GLY A 161 9.94 7.51 -15.83
CA GLY A 161 9.70 8.22 -17.09
C GLY A 161 8.43 9.08 -17.13
N ASP A 162 8.01 9.50 -18.32
CA ASP A 162 6.95 10.51 -18.46
C ASP A 162 5.60 9.96 -18.02
N SER A 163 5.28 8.71 -18.39
CA SER A 163 3.98 8.13 -18.06
C SER A 163 3.87 7.76 -16.58
N GLY A 164 4.95 7.30 -15.94
CA GLY A 164 4.96 7.03 -14.50
C GLY A 164 4.76 8.31 -13.68
N VAL A 165 5.46 9.40 -14.04
CA VAL A 165 5.26 10.71 -13.39
C VAL A 165 3.84 11.22 -13.58
N LYS A 166 3.27 11.08 -14.79
CA LYS A 166 1.87 11.44 -15.03
C LYS A 166 0.90 10.64 -14.15
N ASN A 167 1.12 9.33 -14.00
CA ASN A 167 0.29 8.49 -13.13
C ASN A 167 0.38 8.91 -11.66
N LEU A 168 1.55 9.32 -11.18
CA LEU A 168 1.73 9.88 -9.84
C LEU A 168 0.98 11.21 -9.69
N SER A 169 1.09 12.11 -10.66
CA SER A 169 0.30 13.36 -10.70
C SER A 169 -1.21 13.09 -10.65
N ASP A 170 -1.70 12.14 -11.43
CA ASP A 170 -3.12 11.75 -11.42
C ASP A 170 -3.56 11.15 -10.07
N LEU A 171 -2.67 10.45 -9.38
CA LEU A 171 -2.92 9.96 -8.03
C LEU A 171 -2.98 11.12 -7.01
N LEU A 172 -2.09 12.11 -7.11
CA LEU A 172 -2.09 13.30 -6.24
C LEU A 172 -3.33 14.19 -6.44
N MET A 173 -3.92 14.18 -7.63
CA MET A 173 -5.17 14.91 -7.90
C MET A 173 -6.41 14.23 -7.28
N ASN A 174 -6.32 12.97 -6.86
CA ASN A 174 -7.42 12.25 -6.21
C ASN A 174 -7.69 12.83 -4.81
N THR A 175 -8.87 13.43 -4.60
CA THR A 175 -9.25 14.10 -3.35
C THR A 175 -9.37 13.17 -2.15
N GLN A 176 -9.51 11.86 -2.37
CA GLN A 176 -9.52 10.86 -1.29
C GLN A 176 -8.09 10.44 -0.90
N PHE A 177 -7.11 10.70 -1.75
CA PHE A 177 -5.71 10.31 -1.53
C PHE A 177 -4.97 11.41 -0.78
N LYS A 178 -4.87 11.24 0.54
CA LYS A 178 -4.36 12.28 1.45
C LYS A 178 -2.86 12.18 1.69
N LEU A 179 -2.07 12.01 0.64
CA LEU A 179 -0.61 11.92 0.76
C LEU A 179 -0.02 13.24 1.27
N GLU A 180 0.81 13.15 2.30
CA GLU A 180 1.46 14.31 2.95
C GLU A 180 2.91 14.45 2.53
N LYS A 181 3.59 13.34 2.21
CA LYS A 181 4.99 13.35 1.80
C LYS A 181 5.25 12.49 0.57
N LEU A 182 5.95 13.07 -0.40
CA LEU A 182 6.38 12.39 -1.61
C LEU A 182 7.88 12.58 -1.81
N HIS A 183 8.59 11.46 -1.89
CA HIS A 183 10.03 11.45 -2.15
C HIS A 183 10.31 10.84 -3.53
N LEU A 184 10.84 11.67 -4.42
CA LEU A 184 11.31 11.32 -5.78
C LEU A 184 12.79 11.71 -5.96
N CYS A 185 13.56 11.61 -4.87
CA CYS A 185 14.97 11.98 -4.89
C CYS A 185 15.73 11.06 -5.85
N GLY A 186 16.49 11.61 -6.80
CA GLY A 186 17.27 10.81 -7.75
C GLY A 186 16.43 9.91 -8.67
N CYS A 187 15.25 10.36 -9.10
CA CYS A 187 14.39 9.63 -10.03
C CYS A 187 14.55 10.07 -11.49
N SER A 188 15.60 10.83 -11.80
CA SER A 188 15.84 11.42 -13.14
C SER A 188 14.69 12.32 -13.62
N ILE A 189 14.05 13.05 -12.71
CA ILE A 189 12.97 13.99 -13.02
C ILE A 189 13.47 15.12 -13.92
N THR A 190 12.82 15.29 -15.08
CA THR A 190 13.11 16.33 -16.08
C THR A 190 12.28 17.60 -15.87
N GLU A 191 12.62 18.69 -16.54
CA GLU A 191 11.81 19.92 -16.62
C GLU A 191 10.34 19.64 -16.98
N LYS A 192 10.11 18.83 -18.02
CA LYS A 192 8.77 18.44 -18.48
C LYS A 192 8.00 17.67 -17.40
N GLN A 193 8.65 16.73 -16.74
CA GLN A 193 8.06 15.93 -15.68
C GLN A 193 7.78 16.78 -14.43
N CYS A 194 8.65 17.73 -14.12
CA CYS A 194 8.42 18.71 -13.07
C CYS A 194 7.15 19.52 -13.36
N LEU A 195 6.97 20.04 -14.59
CA LEU A 195 5.73 20.72 -14.99
C LEU A 195 4.47 19.85 -14.78
N ILE A 196 4.54 18.56 -15.11
CA ILE A 196 3.43 17.61 -14.89
C ILE A 196 3.12 17.46 -13.39
N LEU A 197 4.14 17.34 -12.53
CA LEU A 197 3.97 17.28 -11.08
C LEU A 197 3.39 18.58 -10.53
N THR A 198 3.92 19.72 -10.95
CA THR A 198 3.53 21.01 -10.39
C THR A 198 2.12 21.42 -10.79
N SER A 199 1.71 21.09 -12.02
CA SER A 199 0.34 21.30 -12.50
C SER A 199 -0.70 20.55 -11.65
N ALA A 200 -0.38 19.32 -11.22
CA ALA A 200 -1.26 18.54 -10.34
C ALA A 200 -1.35 19.12 -8.92
N LEU A 201 -0.25 19.66 -8.40
CA LEU A 201 -0.23 20.34 -7.10
C LEU A 201 -1.02 21.65 -7.10
N LYS A 202 -1.14 22.30 -8.25
CA LYS A 202 -1.91 23.54 -8.43
C LYS A 202 -3.41 23.29 -8.62
N SER A 203 -3.79 22.19 -9.28
CA SER A 203 -5.17 21.95 -9.70
C SER A 203 -6.07 21.32 -8.62
N SER A 204 -5.50 20.73 -7.57
CA SER A 204 -6.24 20.00 -6.53
C SER A 204 -5.82 20.51 -5.15
N PRO A 205 -6.70 20.51 -4.13
CA PRO A 205 -6.29 20.76 -2.75
C PRO A 205 -5.38 19.64 -2.27
N SER A 206 -4.12 19.70 -2.68
CA SER A 206 -3.10 18.74 -2.30
C SER A 206 -2.97 18.73 -0.78
N HIS A 207 -2.91 17.54 -0.21
CA HIS A 207 -2.53 17.33 1.19
C HIS A 207 -1.02 17.30 1.37
N LEU A 208 -0.27 17.43 0.27
CA LEU A 208 1.17 17.32 0.26
C LEU A 208 1.80 18.50 1.00
N ARG A 209 2.57 18.17 2.03
CA ARG A 209 3.35 19.09 2.87
C ARG A 209 4.84 18.98 2.58
N GLU A 210 5.32 17.80 2.17
CA GLU A 210 6.73 17.60 1.83
C GLU A 210 6.87 17.00 0.42
N LEU A 211 7.66 17.69 -0.41
CA LEU A 211 8.10 17.20 -1.70
C LEU A 211 9.63 17.17 -1.73
N ASN A 212 10.22 16.01 -1.99
CA ASN A 212 11.65 15.86 -2.17
C ASN A 212 11.96 15.46 -3.62
N LEU A 213 12.54 16.39 -4.36
CA LEU A 213 13.08 16.26 -5.72
C LEU A 213 14.61 16.40 -5.75
N SER A 214 15.30 16.30 -4.60
CA SER A 214 16.75 16.36 -4.54
C SER A 214 17.41 15.35 -5.51
N TRP A 215 18.64 15.62 -5.93
CA TRP A 215 19.41 14.73 -6.82
C TRP A 215 18.78 14.47 -8.21
N ASN A 216 17.80 15.26 -8.64
CA ASN A 216 17.29 15.25 -10.02
C ASN A 216 18.03 16.28 -10.88
N LYS A 217 19.13 15.86 -11.51
CA LYS A 217 20.04 16.75 -12.28
C LYS A 217 19.39 17.39 -13.52
N LEU A 218 18.26 16.87 -14.00
CA LEU A 218 17.57 17.30 -15.21
C LEU A 218 16.45 18.32 -14.94
N LEU A 219 16.33 18.82 -13.71
CA LEU A 219 15.33 19.83 -13.35
C LEU A 219 15.57 21.20 -13.99
N GLY A 220 16.84 21.62 -14.11
CA GLY A 220 17.20 22.91 -14.69
C GLY A 220 16.53 24.13 -14.05
N ASP A 221 16.73 25.31 -14.65
CA ASP A 221 16.12 26.55 -14.19
C ASP A 221 14.60 26.55 -14.42
N SER A 222 14.13 25.92 -15.51
CA SER A 222 12.70 25.82 -15.82
C SER A 222 11.95 25.03 -14.74
N GLY A 223 12.51 23.90 -14.28
CA GLY A 223 11.93 23.12 -13.20
C GLY A 223 11.84 23.90 -11.90
N VAL A 224 12.89 24.65 -11.55
CA VAL A 224 12.86 25.54 -10.38
C VAL A 224 11.80 26.63 -10.53
N ASN A 225 11.66 27.23 -11.71
CA ASN A 225 10.61 28.22 -11.96
C ASN A 225 9.20 27.64 -11.78
N TYR A 226 8.94 26.41 -12.25
CA TYR A 226 7.66 25.73 -12.01
C TYR A 226 7.39 25.47 -10.52
N LEU A 227 8.42 25.13 -9.74
CA LEU A 227 8.30 24.98 -8.29
C LEU A 227 8.03 26.32 -7.60
N CYS A 228 8.72 27.39 -8.00
CA CYS A 228 8.48 28.74 -7.52
C CYS A 228 7.05 29.21 -7.80
N ASP A 229 6.49 28.86 -8.95
CA ASP A 229 5.11 29.22 -9.30
C ASP A 229 4.07 28.53 -8.41
N ILE A 230 4.33 27.30 -7.94
CA ILE A 230 3.52 26.67 -6.89
C ILE A 230 3.67 27.42 -5.57
N LEU A 231 4.89 27.75 -5.17
CA LEU A 231 5.14 28.39 -3.86
C LEU A 231 4.51 29.79 -3.75
N LYS A 232 4.31 30.47 -4.88
CA LYS A 232 3.58 31.74 -4.95
C LYS A 232 2.06 31.57 -4.90
N ASP A 233 1.55 30.36 -5.13
CA ASP A 233 0.13 30.07 -5.08
C ASP A 233 -0.37 30.10 -3.62
N SER A 234 -1.38 30.90 -3.33
CA SER A 234 -1.93 31.06 -1.98
C SER A 234 -2.57 29.77 -1.43
N HIS A 235 -2.87 28.81 -2.29
CA HIS A 235 -3.41 27.50 -1.89
C HIS A 235 -2.33 26.43 -1.70
N CYS A 236 -1.06 26.76 -1.94
CA CYS A 236 0.05 25.85 -1.67
C CYS A 236 0.12 25.50 -0.18
N LYS A 237 0.24 24.20 0.12
CA LYS A 237 0.40 23.68 1.49
C LYS A 237 1.77 23.06 1.75
N LEU A 238 2.71 23.20 0.81
CA LEU A 238 4.06 22.70 0.99
C LEU A 238 4.75 23.44 2.13
N GLU A 239 5.17 22.69 3.13
CA GLU A 239 5.96 23.17 4.27
C GLU A 239 7.45 22.90 4.03
N ARG A 240 7.77 21.88 3.22
CA ARG A 240 9.13 21.43 2.94
C ARG A 240 9.30 21.07 1.47
N LEU A 241 10.26 21.70 0.82
CA LEU A 241 10.71 21.39 -0.54
C LEU A 241 12.22 21.11 -0.47
N ARG A 242 12.67 19.99 -1.04
CA ARG A 242 14.07 19.57 -1.11
C ARG A 242 14.45 19.14 -2.51
#